data_AF-A0AAJ6K2L2-F1
#
_entry.id   AF-A0AAJ6K2L2-F1
#
_cell.length_a   1.000
_cell.length_b   1.000
_cell.length_c   1.000
_cell.angle_alpha   90.00
_cell.angle_beta   90.00
_cell.angle_gamma   90.00
#
_symmetry.space_group_name_H-M   'P 1'
#
loop_
_entity.id
_entity.type
_entity.pdbx_description
1 polymer ?
#
loop_
_entity_poly.entity_id
_entity_poly.type
_entity_poly.pdbx_seq_one_letter_code
_entity_poly.pdbx_strand_id
1 'polypeptide(L)'
;MADIEKNLDGIRDLLTLKCDDKKLFRFIDCDVGGYHAIHCYFKINNYSFPWELQIWDSANKADNFFAHEEHERKRMVESNASYDRFS
;
A
#
# COMPACT_ATOMS: atom_id res chain seq x y z
N MET A 1 -4.61 -21.73 -17.40
CA MET A 1 -3.86 -20.61 -16.79
C MET A 1 -4.84 -19.86 -15.91
N ALA A 2 -5.16 -20.43 -14.74
CA ALA A 2 -6.27 -19.97 -13.91
C ALA A 2 -5.85 -19.95 -12.43
N ASP A 3 -4.62 -19.52 -12.15
CA ASP A 3 -3.94 -19.92 -10.92
C ASP A 3 -3.62 -18.78 -9.95
N ILE A 4 -4.10 -17.55 -10.18
CA ILE A 4 -3.93 -16.42 -9.23
C ILE A 4 -5.22 -15.60 -9.01
N GLU A 5 -6.17 -15.61 -9.93
CA GLU A 5 -7.26 -14.61 -9.95
C GLU A 5 -8.33 -14.68 -8.85
N LYS A 6 -8.34 -15.63 -7.90
CA LYS A 6 -9.48 -15.75 -6.96
C LYS A 6 -9.16 -16.21 -5.55
N ASN A 7 -8.26 -15.54 -4.85
CA ASN A 7 -8.34 -15.59 -3.39
C ASN A 7 -8.01 -14.29 -2.67
N LEU A 8 -8.38 -13.15 -3.27
CA LEU A 8 -8.33 -11.86 -2.57
C LEU A 8 -9.19 -11.87 -1.30
N ASP A 9 -10.33 -12.56 -1.33
CA ASP A 9 -11.19 -12.68 -0.15
C ASP A 9 -10.53 -13.50 0.96
N GLY A 10 -9.88 -14.62 0.66
CA GLY A 10 -9.11 -15.36 1.67
C GLY A 10 -7.88 -14.60 2.17
N ILE A 11 -7.27 -13.75 1.34
CA ILE A 11 -6.23 -12.82 1.79
C ILE A 11 -6.84 -11.80 2.77
N ARG A 12 -7.99 -11.22 2.46
CA ARG A 12 -8.69 -10.27 3.34
C ARG A 12 -9.09 -10.92 4.66
N ASP A 13 -9.61 -12.14 4.62
CA ASP A 13 -9.94 -12.92 5.82
C ASP A 13 -8.70 -13.16 6.68
N LEU A 14 -7.58 -13.55 6.05
CA LEU A 14 -6.30 -13.71 6.74
C LEU A 14 -5.80 -12.39 7.35
N LEU A 15 -5.84 -11.29 6.61
CA LEU A 15 -5.41 -9.97 7.09
C LEU A 15 -6.28 -9.48 8.25
N THR A 16 -7.58 -9.75 8.19
CA THR A 16 -8.53 -9.47 9.28
C THR A 16 -8.11 -10.22 10.54
N LEU A 17 -7.84 -11.52 10.43
CA LEU A 17 -7.31 -12.31 11.55
C LEU A 17 -5.98 -11.76 12.08
N LYS A 18 -5.07 -11.25 11.21
CA LYS A 18 -3.82 -10.63 11.65
C LYS A 18 -3.99 -9.29 12.35
N CYS A 19 -5.02 -8.53 12.00
CA CYS A 19 -5.41 -7.34 12.74
C CYS A 19 -5.94 -7.71 14.14
N ASP A 20 -6.78 -8.74 14.24
CA ASP A 20 -7.29 -9.23 15.52
C ASP A 20 -6.17 -9.75 16.43
N ASP A 21 -5.19 -10.47 15.86
CA ASP A 21 -3.97 -10.92 16.53
C ASP A 21 -2.99 -9.77 16.90
N LYS A 22 -3.30 -8.52 16.52
CA LYS A 22 -2.43 -7.32 16.67
C LYS A 22 -1.05 -7.45 16.01
N LYS A 23 -0.90 -8.36 15.06
CA LYS A 23 0.34 -8.53 14.26
C LYS A 23 0.38 -7.57 13.09
N LEU A 24 -0.79 -7.16 12.62
CA LEU A 24 -0.99 -6.14 11.61
C LEU A 24 -1.72 -4.98 12.25
N PHE A 25 -1.24 -3.76 12.06
CA PHE A 25 -1.90 -2.59 12.65
C PHE A 25 -3.20 -2.26 11.89
N ARG A 26 -3.14 -2.31 10.55
CA ARG A 26 -4.30 -2.06 9.68
C ARG A 26 -4.00 -2.57 8.27
N PHE A 27 -5.02 -2.90 7.49
CA PHE A 27 -4.93 -2.95 6.04
C PHE A 27 -6.01 -2.11 5.34
N ILE A 28 -5.76 -1.72 4.10
CA ILE A 28 -6.64 -0.88 3.26
C ILE A 28 -6.61 -1.42 1.83
N ASP A 29 -7.78 -1.62 1.22
CA ASP A 29 -7.89 -1.83 -0.22
C ASP A 29 -7.78 -0.48 -0.95
N CYS A 30 -6.80 -0.37 -1.84
CA CYS A 30 -6.62 0.78 -2.72
C CYS A 30 -7.02 0.38 -4.13
N ASP A 31 -8.13 0.98 -4.59
CA ASP A 31 -8.66 0.82 -5.94
C ASP A 31 -8.93 2.21 -6.51
N VAL A 32 -7.91 2.81 -7.13
CA VAL A 32 -8.00 4.17 -7.67
C VAL A 32 -7.29 4.25 -9.01
N GLY A 33 -8.03 4.61 -10.07
CA GLY A 33 -7.45 4.93 -11.37
C GLY A 33 -6.68 3.79 -12.04
N GLY A 34 -7.08 2.53 -11.80
CA GLY A 34 -6.40 1.33 -12.31
C GLY A 34 -5.28 0.80 -11.42
N TYR A 35 -4.99 1.50 -10.32
CA TYR A 35 -4.13 0.99 -9.26
C TYR A 35 -4.93 0.08 -8.33
N HIS A 36 -4.60 -1.22 -8.30
CA HIS A 36 -5.26 -2.22 -7.47
C HIS A 36 -4.25 -2.85 -6.51
N ALA A 37 -4.32 -2.51 -5.23
CA ALA A 37 -3.40 -3.02 -4.22
C ALA A 37 -4.05 -3.13 -2.85
N ILE A 38 -3.58 -4.06 -2.03
CA ILE A 38 -3.89 -4.11 -0.60
C ILE A 38 -2.68 -3.57 0.16
N HIS A 39 -2.87 -2.48 0.89
CA HIS A 39 -1.83 -1.85 1.72
C HIS A 39 -1.93 -2.38 3.14
N CYS A 40 -0.86 -2.95 3.66
CA CYS A 40 -0.75 -3.53 4.99
C CYS A 40 0.22 -2.70 5.83
N TYR A 41 -0.27 -2.12 6.92
CA TYR A 41 0.50 -1.28 7.83
C TYR A 41 0.93 -2.06 9.06
N PHE A 42 2.22 -2.02 9.36
CA PHE A 42 2.80 -2.55 10.59
C PHE A 42 3.28 -1.40 11.45
N LYS A 43 2.81 -1.37 12.69
CA LYS A 43 3.18 -0.35 13.66
C LYS A 43 3.29 -0.98 15.03
N ILE A 44 4.48 -0.90 15.63
CA ILE A 44 4.74 -1.38 16.99
C ILE A 44 4.44 -0.27 17.99
N ASN A 45 4.98 0.92 17.77
CA ASN A 45 4.78 2.11 18.58
C ASN A 45 5.16 3.38 17.78
N ASN A 46 5.14 4.55 18.42
CA ASN A 46 5.49 5.83 17.79
C ASN A 46 7.02 6.10 17.75
N TYR A 47 7.84 5.21 18.32
CA TYR A 47 9.30 5.33 18.38
C TYR A 47 10.01 4.36 17.42
N SER A 48 9.24 3.52 16.74
CA SER A 48 9.74 2.58 15.73
C SER A 48 9.30 3.07 14.37
N PHE A 49 10.14 2.85 13.36
CA PHE A 49 9.75 3.14 11.99
C PHE A 49 8.52 2.30 11.62
N PRO A 50 7.42 2.93 11.16
CA PRO A 50 6.29 2.19 10.63
C PRO A 50 6.72 1.52 9.32
N TRP A 51 6.21 0.33 9.07
CA TRP A 51 6.44 -0.39 7.82
C TRP A 51 5.12 -0.53 7.05
N GLU A 52 5.20 -0.42 5.74
CA GLU A 52 4.09 -0.68 4.83
C GLU A 52 4.48 -1.82 3.89
N LEU A 53 3.59 -2.80 3.72
CA LEU A 53 3.69 -3.84 2.72
C LEU A 53 2.53 -3.68 1.74
N GLN A 54 2.81 -3.70 0.44
CA GLN A 54 1.78 -3.67 -0.58
C GLN A 54 1.68 -5.03 -1.26
N ILE A 55 0.46 -5.56 -1.38
CA ILE A 55 0.16 -6.80 -2.08
C ILE A 55 -0.53 -6.42 -3.38
N TRP A 56 0.07 -6.82 -4.50
CA TRP A 56 -0.41 -6.53 -5.86
C TRP A 56 -0.76 -7.82 -6.57
N ASP A 57 -1.76 -7.75 -7.45
CA ASP A 57 -1.92 -8.79 -8.47
C ASP A 57 -0.78 -8.65 -9.49
N SER A 58 -0.19 -9.79 -9.84
CA SER A 58 0.76 -9.90 -10.94
C SER A 58 0.24 -9.32 -12.26
N ALA A 59 -1.07 -9.43 -12.51
CA ALA A 59 -1.71 -8.89 -13.71
C ALA A 59 -1.66 -7.36 -13.77
N ASN A 60 -1.71 -6.68 -12.62
CA ASN A 60 -1.69 -5.22 -12.52
C ASN A 60 -0.31 -4.66 -12.16
N LYS A 61 0.74 -5.49 -12.14
CA LYS A 61 2.09 -5.09 -11.68
C LYS A 61 2.65 -3.88 -12.43
N ALA A 62 2.50 -3.84 -13.76
CA ALA A 62 3.06 -2.77 -14.59
C ALA A 62 2.37 -1.43 -14.32
N ASP A 63 1.03 -1.43 -14.32
CA ASP A 63 0.23 -0.24 -14.06
C ASP A 63 0.43 0.25 -12.62
N ASN A 64 0.48 -0.68 -11.66
CA ASN A 64 0.72 -0.36 -10.26
C ASN A 64 2.08 0.29 -10.04
N PHE A 65 3.12 -0.19 -10.72
CA PHE A 65 4.46 0.38 -10.62
C PHE A 65 4.50 1.81 -11.15
N PHE A 66 3.91 2.07 -12.33
CA PHE A 66 3.87 3.40 -12.92
C PHE A 66 3.07 4.39 -12.07
N ALA A 67 1.89 3.97 -11.58
CA ALA A 67 1.08 4.80 -10.70
C ALA A 67 1.80 5.12 -9.37
N HIS A 68 2.54 4.15 -8.82
CA HIS A 68 3.32 4.35 -7.61
C HIS A 68 4.47 5.34 -7.82
N GLU A 69 5.24 5.19 -8.90
CA GLU A 69 6.35 6.10 -9.24
C GLU A 69 5.85 7.54 -9.45
N GLU A 70 4.76 7.72 -10.17
CA GLU A 70 4.18 9.05 -10.40
C GLU A 70 3.71 9.72 -9.10
N HIS A 71 3.14 8.93 -8.17
CA HIS A 71 2.73 9.43 -6.87
C HIS A 71 3.93 9.86 -5.99
N GLU A 72 5.00 9.06 -5.96
CA GLU A 72 6.24 9.42 -5.25
C GLU A 72 6.88 10.68 -5.85
N ARG A 73 6.89 10.78 -7.18
CA ARG A 73 7.38 11.98 -7.89
C ARG A 73 6.58 13.23 -7.49
N LYS A 74 5.25 13.16 -7.43
CA LYS A 74 4.40 14.29 -6.98
C LYS A 74 4.71 14.69 -5.54
N ARG A 75 4.85 13.72 -4.63
CA ARG A 75 5.21 13.98 -3.22
C ARG A 75 6.54 14.71 -3.09
N MET A 76 7.56 14.31 -3.86
CA MET A 76 8.86 14.99 -3.86
C MET A 76 8.75 16.44 -4.34
N VAL A 77 7.99 16.69 -5.41
CA VAL A 77 7.76 18.05 -5.93
C VAL A 77 7.04 18.93 -4.91
N GLU A 78 5.99 18.41 -4.27
CA GLU A 78 5.24 19.12 -3.23
C GLU A 78 6.10 19.43 -2.00
N SER A 79 6.93 18.48 -1.57
CA SER A 79 7.87 18.66 -0.47
C SER A 79 8.87 19.78 -0.77
N ASN A 80 9.46 19.79 -1.96
CA ASN A 80 10.41 20.82 -2.37
C ASN A 80 9.75 22.20 -2.49
N ALA A 81 8.56 22.27 -3.09
CA ALA A 81 7.79 23.52 -3.17
C ALA A 81 7.38 24.05 -1.79
N SER A 82 7.15 23.17 -0.81
CA SER A 82 6.90 23.57 0.57
C SER A 82 8.17 24.15 1.20
N TYR A 83 9.33 23.52 1.02
CA TYR A 83 10.61 24.00 1.55
C TYR A 83 10.93 25.42 1.03
N ASP A 84 10.75 25.66 -0.27
CA ASP A 84 11.04 26.96 -0.90
C ASP A 84 10.08 28.08 -0.45
N ARG A 85 8.88 27.76 0.04
CA ARG A 85 7.92 28.75 0.56
C ARG A 85 8.18 29.19 2.00
N PHE A 86 8.97 28.42 2.76
CA PHE A 86 9.33 28.71 4.14
C PHE A 86 10.83 29.05 4.31
N SER A 87 11.57 29.09 3.20
CA SER A 87 12.96 29.59 3.07
C SER A 87 12.99 31.07 2.71
#